data_AF-A0A7K3IZ03-F1
#
_entry.id   AF-A0A7K3IZ03-F1
#
_cell.length_a   1.000
_cell.length_b   1.000
_cell.length_c   1.000
_cell.angle_alpha   90.00
_cell.angle_beta   90.00
_cell.angle_gamma   90.00
#
_symmetry.space_group_name_H-M   'P 1'
#
loop_
_entity.id
_entity.type
_entity.pdbx_description
1 polymer ?
#
loop_
_entity_poly.entity_id
_entity_poly.type
_entity_poly.pdbx_seq_one_letter_code
_entity_poly.pdbx_strand_id
1 'polypeptide(L)'
;MKKLIFLLLAFLAACTSTETKKATSGSAVIINETVVASAMERIKTSQPGVDQTLLEKGIRHAASLWREEDGNPSDFIEFVKANYISDPVRRKEIFTKISNYMESVNGHFNDITLDLKKNLDEAAGEIDQIDQMYGNYSVGSHLSDDFFSNKIAFAIALNFPYYPLAEKEKLGPGWSREEWAMARLGDLFVSRVPANLNQALNTALGNCDMYIAEYNICMGKLRNEEGKQLFPDDMVLLSHWNLRDELKANYANKENGIEKQEMIATVMERIINQDIPEVVINDPDYEWYPFSNKVMQNGKAIEAAREPDTRYDLIVKTFRAMKDIDPYNPEMNTAMMRKFSWEMEISQEE
;
A
#
# COMPACT_ATOMS: atom_id res chain seq x y z
N MET A 1 39.65 61.71 17.47
CA MET A 1 40.11 60.70 18.45
C MET A 1 39.29 59.43 18.27
N LYS A 2 39.97 58.28 18.04
CA LYS A 2 39.52 56.87 18.16
C LYS A 2 38.31 56.43 17.30
N LYS A 3 38.54 55.84 16.11
CA LYS A 3 38.66 54.39 15.79
C LYS A 3 37.40 53.56 16.15
N LEU A 4 36.74 53.00 15.13
CA LEU A 4 36.33 51.58 14.96
C LEU A 4 35.43 51.50 13.70
N ILE A 5 35.92 51.07 12.53
CA ILE A 5 36.06 49.67 12.05
C ILE A 5 34.70 48.99 11.83
N PHE A 6 34.42 48.80 10.54
CA PHE A 6 33.50 47.86 9.89
C PHE A 6 33.27 46.56 10.67
N LEU A 7 32.02 46.10 10.76
CA LEU A 7 31.71 44.69 10.50
C LEU A 7 30.22 44.52 10.16
N LEU A 8 29.96 44.35 8.85
CA LEU A 8 28.77 43.64 8.35
C LEU A 8 28.92 42.19 8.81
N LEU A 9 28.03 41.71 9.68
CA LEU A 9 27.85 40.30 9.96
C LEU A 9 26.52 39.87 9.37
N ALA A 10 26.59 39.33 8.16
CA ALA A 10 25.54 38.53 7.58
C ALA A 10 25.34 37.30 8.46
N PHE A 11 24.19 37.20 9.14
CA PHE A 11 23.70 35.95 9.70
C PHE A 11 23.26 35.05 8.55
N LEU A 12 24.22 34.38 7.90
CA LEU A 12 23.97 33.10 7.25
C LEU A 12 23.76 32.10 8.39
N ALA A 13 22.51 31.95 8.83
CA ALA A 13 22.09 30.76 9.51
C ALA A 13 22.35 29.61 8.53
N ALA A 14 23.40 28.86 8.80
CA ALA A 14 23.68 27.61 8.13
C ALA A 14 22.47 26.71 8.34
N CYS A 15 21.60 26.64 7.33
CA CYS A 15 20.90 25.42 7.00
C CYS A 15 21.97 24.40 6.66
N THR A 16 22.61 23.82 7.68
CA THR A 16 23.10 22.46 7.57
C THR A 16 21.86 21.62 7.41
N SER A 17 21.43 21.46 6.16
CA SER A 17 20.74 20.26 5.73
C SER A 17 21.55 19.12 6.33
N THR A 18 21.01 18.48 7.36
CA THR A 18 21.40 17.12 7.68
C THR A 18 21.27 16.38 6.36
N GLU A 19 22.42 16.07 5.75
CA GLU A 19 22.48 15.10 4.67
C GLU A 19 21.77 13.88 5.23
N THR A 20 20.56 13.64 4.77
CA THR A 20 19.85 12.40 4.98
C THR A 20 20.78 11.38 4.37
N LYS A 21 21.58 10.71 5.23
CA LYS A 21 22.35 9.54 4.82
C LYS A 21 21.36 8.69 4.06
N LYS A 22 21.61 8.49 2.77
CA LYS A 22 20.96 7.45 1.99
C LYS A 22 20.97 6.23 2.89
N ALA A 23 19.79 5.78 3.32
CA ALA A 23 19.62 4.53 4.03
C ALA A 23 19.96 3.41 3.04
N THR A 24 21.25 3.22 2.82
CA THR A 24 21.81 2.03 2.20
C THR A 24 21.51 0.89 3.15
N SER A 25 20.70 -0.07 2.67
CA SER A 25 20.56 -1.45 3.12
C SER A 25 20.32 -1.65 4.62
N GLY A 26 19.13 -2.17 4.97
CA GLY A 26 18.73 -2.65 6.29
C GLY A 26 19.82 -2.64 7.36
N SER A 27 19.78 -1.62 8.23
CA SER A 27 20.57 -1.56 9.46
C SER A 27 20.54 -2.94 10.12
N ALA A 28 21.73 -3.53 10.31
CA ALA A 28 21.86 -4.90 10.76
C ALA A 28 21.19 -5.05 12.13
N VAL A 29 20.48 -6.16 12.35
CA VAL A 29 19.94 -6.48 13.68
C VAL A 29 21.10 -6.58 14.66
N ILE A 30 21.17 -5.65 15.61
CA ILE A 30 22.28 -5.57 16.59
C ILE A 30 22.04 -6.42 17.84
N ILE A 31 20.83 -6.93 18.01
CA ILE A 31 20.45 -7.73 19.18
C ILE A 31 20.74 -9.21 18.88
N ASN A 32 21.81 -9.74 19.48
CA ASN A 32 22.20 -11.14 19.33
C ASN A 32 21.56 -12.05 20.39
N GLU A 33 21.77 -13.37 20.25
CA GLU A 33 21.18 -14.37 21.15
C GLU A 33 21.60 -14.18 22.63
N THR A 34 22.82 -13.71 22.89
CA THR A 34 23.28 -13.44 24.26
C THR A 34 22.47 -12.31 24.92
N VAL A 35 22.12 -11.29 24.15
CA VAL A 35 21.30 -10.16 24.64
C VAL A 35 19.86 -10.61 24.88
N VAL A 36 19.28 -11.39 23.95
CA VAL A 36 17.95 -12.00 24.10
C VAL A 36 17.89 -12.89 25.36
N ALA A 37 18.85 -13.79 25.54
CA ALA A 37 18.95 -14.65 26.72
C ALA A 37 19.06 -13.83 28.02
N SER A 38 19.86 -12.77 28.02
CA SER A 38 20.02 -11.88 29.17
C SER A 38 18.72 -11.14 29.52
N ALA A 39 17.98 -10.66 28.52
CA ALA A 39 16.69 -10.01 28.70
C ALA A 39 15.65 -11.00 29.28
N MET A 40 15.58 -12.21 28.75
CA MET A 40 14.69 -13.27 29.25
C MET A 40 14.99 -13.61 30.71
N GLU A 41 16.25 -13.83 31.05
CA GLU A 41 16.66 -14.19 32.42
C GLU A 41 16.31 -13.09 33.43
N ARG A 42 16.47 -11.82 33.02
CA ARG A 42 16.13 -10.67 33.86
C ARG A 42 14.63 -10.61 34.16
N ILE A 43 13.78 -10.90 33.18
CA ILE A 43 12.33 -10.99 33.41
C ILE A 43 11.99 -12.18 34.31
N LYS A 44 12.50 -13.38 34.00
CA LYS A 44 12.25 -14.61 34.80
C LYS A 44 12.62 -14.42 36.28
N THR A 45 13.75 -13.75 36.54
CA THR A 45 14.20 -13.42 37.90
C THR A 45 13.27 -12.42 38.59
N SER A 46 12.84 -11.36 37.89
CA SER A 46 12.00 -10.31 38.47
C SER A 46 10.52 -10.67 38.59
N GLN A 47 10.03 -11.59 37.76
CA GLN A 47 8.62 -11.98 37.65
C GLN A 47 8.52 -13.53 37.58
N PRO A 48 8.68 -14.24 38.72
CA PRO A 48 8.58 -15.70 38.75
C PRO A 48 7.20 -16.20 38.29
N GLY A 49 7.18 -17.26 37.47
CA GLY A 49 5.93 -17.82 36.94
C GLY A 49 5.41 -17.19 35.64
N VAL A 50 6.19 -16.28 35.04
CA VAL A 50 5.92 -15.76 33.69
C VAL A 50 5.77 -16.89 32.67
N ASP A 51 4.82 -16.72 31.73
CA ASP A 51 4.71 -17.58 30.55
C ASP A 51 6.00 -17.49 29.71
N GLN A 52 6.77 -18.58 29.70
CA GLN A 52 8.07 -18.61 29.03
C GLN A 52 7.95 -18.55 27.51
N THR A 53 6.89 -19.14 26.95
CA THR A 53 6.66 -19.18 25.51
C THR A 53 6.34 -17.78 25.00
N LEU A 54 5.44 -17.08 25.70
CA LEU A 54 5.07 -15.72 25.33
C LEU A 54 6.24 -14.74 25.54
N LEU A 55 6.97 -14.88 26.64
CA LEU A 55 8.15 -14.08 26.93
C LEU A 55 9.19 -14.20 25.82
N GLU A 56 9.52 -15.43 25.42
CA GLU A 56 10.49 -15.67 24.37
C GLU A 56 10.03 -15.09 23.03
N LYS A 57 8.78 -15.36 22.62
CA LYS A 57 8.20 -14.81 21.39
C LYS A 57 8.25 -13.28 21.37
N GLY A 58 7.81 -12.63 22.44
CA GLY A 58 7.77 -11.17 22.54
C GLY A 58 9.16 -10.54 22.47
N ILE A 59 10.13 -11.05 23.24
CA ILE A 59 11.50 -10.53 23.24
C ILE A 59 12.16 -10.75 21.87
N ARG A 60 12.00 -11.93 21.26
CA ARG A 60 12.56 -12.21 19.93
C ARG A 60 11.96 -11.33 18.85
N HIS A 61 10.65 -11.10 18.90
CA HIS A 61 9.96 -10.21 17.96
C HIS A 61 10.43 -8.76 18.11
N ALA A 62 10.51 -8.23 19.33
CA ALA A 62 11.06 -6.89 19.55
C ALA A 62 12.53 -6.78 19.12
N ALA A 63 13.34 -7.82 19.38
CA ALA A 63 14.75 -7.87 19.01
C ALA A 63 14.96 -7.86 17.49
N SER A 64 14.13 -8.57 16.71
CA SER A 64 14.25 -8.63 15.25
C SER A 64 13.98 -7.29 14.56
N LEU A 65 13.27 -6.38 15.23
CA LEU A 65 12.92 -5.04 14.74
C LEU A 65 13.87 -3.93 15.24
N TRP A 66 14.68 -4.23 16.25
CA TRP A 66 15.58 -3.26 16.89
C TRP A 66 16.80 -2.96 16.01
N ARG A 67 17.15 -1.68 15.90
CA ARG A 67 18.25 -1.16 15.08
C ARG A 67 19.18 -0.26 15.90
N GLU A 68 20.31 0.15 15.32
CA GLU A 68 21.27 1.03 16.01
C GLU A 68 20.65 2.36 16.46
N GLU A 69 19.79 2.95 15.63
CA GLU A 69 19.08 4.19 15.96
C GLU A 69 18.13 4.06 17.17
N ASP A 70 17.79 2.83 17.58
CA ASP A 70 16.87 2.59 18.67
C ASP A 70 17.52 2.59 20.05
N GLY A 71 18.84 2.43 20.11
CA GLY A 71 19.58 2.25 21.34
C GLY A 71 20.50 1.04 21.28
N ASN A 72 21.47 1.00 22.17
CA ASN A 72 22.43 -0.10 22.25
C ASN A 72 21.79 -1.35 22.92
N PRO A 73 22.48 -2.51 22.92
CA PRO A 73 21.93 -3.73 23.54
C PRO A 73 21.55 -3.62 25.02
N SER A 74 22.21 -2.76 25.80
CA SER A 74 21.83 -2.49 27.19
C SER A 74 20.51 -1.73 27.27
N ASP A 75 20.28 -0.79 26.36
CA ASP A 75 19.02 -0.02 26.28
C ASP A 75 17.85 -0.96 25.96
N PHE A 76 18.06 -1.94 25.07
CA PHE A 76 17.07 -2.98 24.78
C PHE A 76 16.70 -3.80 26.02
N ILE A 77 17.69 -4.25 26.81
CA ILE A 77 17.43 -5.03 28.04
C ILE A 77 16.64 -4.19 29.06
N GLU A 78 16.99 -2.91 29.26
CA GLU A 78 16.23 -2.03 30.16
C GLU A 78 14.82 -1.75 29.63
N PHE A 79 14.66 -1.59 28.31
CA PHE A 79 13.35 -1.45 27.69
C PHE A 79 12.47 -2.67 27.97
N VAL A 80 12.98 -3.88 27.75
CA VAL A 80 12.26 -5.14 28.04
C VAL A 80 11.85 -5.20 29.51
N LYS A 81 12.78 -4.93 30.43
CA LYS A 81 12.50 -4.91 31.87
C LYS A 81 11.39 -3.94 32.25
N ALA A 82 11.38 -2.75 31.66
CA ALA A 82 10.43 -1.70 32.00
C ALA A 82 9.04 -1.94 31.39
N ASN A 83 8.94 -2.61 30.24
CA ASN A 83 7.72 -2.64 29.43
C ASN A 83 7.08 -4.03 29.29
N TYR A 84 7.72 -5.11 29.74
CA TYR A 84 7.12 -6.43 29.66
C TYR A 84 5.98 -6.62 30.67
N ILE A 85 4.84 -7.12 30.19
CA ILE A 85 3.60 -7.31 30.95
C ILE A 85 3.32 -8.81 31.10
N SER A 86 3.65 -9.37 32.27
CA SER A 86 3.34 -10.77 32.60
C SER A 86 1.90 -11.01 33.02
N ASP A 87 1.26 -10.05 33.68
CA ASP A 87 -0.11 -10.20 34.17
C ASP A 87 -1.10 -10.18 32.98
N PRO A 88 -1.85 -11.28 32.74
CA PRO A 88 -2.79 -11.34 31.64
C PRO A 88 -3.92 -10.32 31.77
N VAL A 89 -4.36 -9.97 32.99
CA VAL A 89 -5.42 -8.97 33.20
C VAL A 89 -4.90 -7.60 32.78
N ARG A 90 -3.72 -7.22 33.26
CA ARG A 90 -3.07 -5.97 32.83
C ARG A 90 -2.80 -5.93 31.34
N ARG A 91 -2.33 -7.04 30.74
CA ARG A 91 -2.06 -7.12 29.30
C ARG A 91 -3.33 -6.85 28.49
N LYS A 92 -4.47 -7.41 28.91
CA LYS A 92 -5.78 -7.11 28.31
C LYS A 92 -6.18 -5.65 28.45
N GLU A 93 -6.00 -5.03 29.61
CA GLU A 93 -6.28 -3.59 29.77
C GLU A 93 -5.45 -2.72 28.82
N ILE A 94 -4.16 -3.04 28.68
CA ILE A 94 -3.26 -2.33 27.77
C ILE A 94 -3.64 -2.57 26.32
N PHE A 95 -4.00 -3.80 25.96
CA PHE A 95 -4.55 -4.14 24.64
C PHE A 95 -5.75 -3.24 24.29
N THR A 96 -6.73 -3.11 25.18
CA THR A 96 -7.91 -2.26 24.92
C THR A 96 -7.54 -0.79 24.72
N LYS A 97 -6.57 -0.26 25.50
CA LYS A 97 -6.09 1.11 25.29
C LYS A 97 -5.44 1.29 23.93
N ILE A 98 -4.55 0.37 23.55
CA ILE A 98 -3.86 0.41 22.26
C ILE A 98 -4.88 0.31 21.12
N SER A 99 -5.86 -0.60 21.22
CA SER A 99 -6.96 -0.73 20.25
C SER A 99 -7.66 0.61 20.01
N ASN A 100 -8.03 1.32 21.08
CA ASN A 100 -8.70 2.63 20.96
C ASN A 100 -7.80 3.70 20.35
N TYR A 101 -6.50 3.70 20.68
CA TYR A 101 -5.55 4.64 20.08
C TYR A 101 -5.35 4.36 18.59
N MET A 102 -5.22 3.09 18.21
CA MET A 102 -5.07 2.68 16.81
C MET A 102 -6.34 2.97 16.00
N GLU A 103 -7.52 2.78 16.59
CA GLU A 103 -8.79 3.16 15.96
C GLU A 103 -8.83 4.67 15.65
N SER A 104 -8.44 5.52 16.62
CA SER A 104 -8.39 6.97 16.39
C SER A 104 -7.36 7.35 15.33
N VAL A 105 -6.14 6.82 15.40
CA VAL A 105 -5.08 7.13 14.43
C VAL A 105 -5.48 6.70 13.02
N ASN A 106 -5.92 5.45 12.84
CA ASN A 106 -6.29 4.93 11.53
C ASN A 106 -7.54 5.62 10.97
N GLY A 107 -8.54 5.86 11.83
CA GLY A 107 -9.77 6.55 11.44
C GLY A 107 -9.48 7.97 10.94
N HIS A 108 -8.64 8.74 11.63
CA HIS A 108 -8.30 10.10 11.21
C HIS A 108 -7.38 10.15 9.98
N PHE A 109 -6.45 9.20 9.82
CA PHE A 109 -5.70 9.14 8.56
C PHE A 109 -6.57 8.78 7.37
N ASN A 110 -7.55 7.89 7.56
CA ASN A 110 -8.53 7.61 6.52
C ASN A 110 -9.37 8.85 6.19
N ASP A 111 -9.84 9.58 7.20
CA ASP A 111 -10.61 10.82 7.03
C ASP A 111 -9.83 11.87 6.21
N ILE A 112 -8.56 12.13 6.58
CA ILE A 112 -7.69 13.04 5.81
C ILE A 112 -7.50 12.52 4.38
N THR A 113 -7.31 11.20 4.20
CA THR A 113 -7.12 10.61 2.86
C THR A 113 -8.35 10.83 1.98
N LEU A 114 -9.56 10.67 2.53
CA LEU A 114 -10.81 10.93 1.81
C LEU A 114 -10.92 12.41 1.42
N ASP A 115 -10.61 13.32 2.34
CA ASP A 115 -10.64 14.76 2.08
C ASP A 115 -9.66 15.16 0.97
N LEU A 116 -8.44 14.61 0.99
CA LEU A 116 -7.41 14.90 -0.02
C LEU A 116 -7.73 14.32 -1.40
N LYS A 117 -8.47 13.21 -1.45
CA LYS A 117 -8.87 12.55 -2.70
C LYS A 117 -10.19 13.05 -3.27
N LYS A 118 -10.91 13.90 -2.55
CA LYS A 118 -12.26 14.32 -2.91
C LYS A 118 -12.40 14.80 -4.36
N ASN A 119 -11.48 15.62 -4.86
CA ASN A 119 -11.54 16.12 -6.24
C ASN A 119 -11.28 15.05 -7.30
N LEU A 120 -10.55 13.98 -6.95
CA LEU A 120 -10.28 12.85 -7.84
C LEU A 120 -11.44 11.85 -7.85
N ASP A 121 -12.03 11.60 -6.67
CA ASP A 121 -13.04 10.57 -6.49
C ASP A 121 -14.46 11.07 -6.77
N GLU A 122 -14.72 12.38 -6.59
CA GLU A 122 -16.00 13.02 -6.91
C GLU A 122 -15.93 13.72 -8.28
N ALA A 123 -17.06 13.80 -8.99
CA ALA A 123 -17.19 14.57 -10.24
C ALA A 123 -17.20 16.09 -9.98
N ALA A 124 -16.14 16.60 -9.34
CA ALA A 124 -16.01 17.96 -8.84
C ALA A 124 -15.53 18.97 -9.90
N GLY A 125 -15.12 18.51 -11.08
CA GLY A 125 -14.65 19.35 -12.18
C GLY A 125 -13.52 18.71 -12.98
N GLU A 126 -12.73 19.56 -13.63
CA GLU A 126 -11.47 19.18 -14.28
C GLU A 126 -10.43 18.81 -13.20
N ILE A 127 -9.68 17.73 -13.42
CA ILE A 127 -8.63 17.26 -12.51
C ILE A 127 -7.30 17.96 -12.88
N ASP A 128 -6.74 18.73 -11.95
CA ASP A 128 -5.45 19.37 -12.12
C ASP A 128 -4.29 18.49 -11.63
N GLN A 129 -3.07 18.79 -12.07
CA GLN A 129 -1.86 18.13 -11.58
C GLN A 129 -1.73 18.21 -10.05
N ILE A 130 -2.22 19.29 -9.43
CA ILE A 130 -2.15 19.43 -7.97
C ILE A 130 -3.07 18.44 -7.26
N ASP A 131 -4.26 18.14 -7.82
CA ASP A 131 -5.17 17.13 -7.27
C ASP A 131 -4.51 15.75 -7.31
N GLN A 132 -3.79 15.45 -8.41
CA GLN A 132 -3.01 14.21 -8.54
C GLN A 132 -1.89 14.12 -7.50
N MET A 133 -1.20 15.23 -7.21
CA MET A 133 -0.15 15.27 -6.18
C MET A 133 -0.73 14.98 -4.78
N TYR A 134 -1.88 15.56 -4.45
CA TYR A 134 -2.53 15.33 -3.16
C TYR A 134 -3.19 13.96 -3.06
N GLY A 135 -3.80 13.45 -4.14
CA GLY A 135 -4.37 12.11 -4.15
C GLY A 135 -3.34 10.98 -4.02
N ASN A 136 -2.11 11.21 -4.48
CA ASN A 136 -0.98 10.30 -4.33
C ASN A 136 -0.25 10.43 -2.97
N TYR A 137 -0.56 11.45 -2.18
CA TYR A 137 0.10 11.66 -0.90
C TYR A 137 -0.44 10.69 0.16
N SER A 138 0.44 9.89 0.75
CA SER A 138 0.07 8.95 1.80
C SER A 138 0.42 9.52 3.17
N VAL A 139 -0.60 10.08 3.82
CA VAL A 139 -0.51 10.77 5.12
C VAL A 139 0.07 9.91 6.25
N GLY A 140 -0.11 8.59 6.16
CA GLY A 140 0.38 7.62 7.14
C GLY A 140 1.77 7.05 6.85
N SER A 141 2.46 7.48 5.78
CA SER A 141 3.72 6.84 5.33
C SER A 141 4.81 6.78 6.41
N HIS A 142 4.86 7.78 7.29
CA HIS A 142 5.83 7.87 8.38
C HIS A 142 5.36 7.28 9.71
N LEU A 143 4.11 6.85 9.84
CA LEU A 143 3.53 6.43 11.12
C LEU A 143 4.34 5.30 11.77
N SER A 144 4.75 4.31 10.97
CA SER A 144 5.55 3.18 11.46
C SER A 144 6.91 3.65 11.97
N ASP A 145 7.60 4.51 11.21
CA ASP A 145 8.90 5.08 11.60
C ASP A 145 8.79 5.88 12.92
N ASP A 146 7.71 6.65 13.08
CA ASP A 146 7.44 7.40 14.30
C ASP A 146 7.18 6.48 15.50
N PHE A 147 6.43 5.39 15.29
CA PHE A 147 6.15 4.39 16.33
C PHE A 147 7.36 3.55 16.73
N PHE A 148 8.32 3.32 15.83
CA PHE A 148 9.62 2.78 16.21
C PHE A 148 10.43 3.81 17.00
N SER A 149 10.48 5.06 16.53
CA SER A 149 11.26 6.14 17.14
C SER A 149 10.81 6.43 18.58
N ASN A 150 9.50 6.45 18.83
CA ASN A 150 8.93 6.69 20.17
C ASN A 150 8.71 5.40 21.00
N LYS A 151 9.12 4.24 20.49
CA LYS A 151 9.06 2.91 21.12
C LYS A 151 7.68 2.26 21.28
N ILE A 152 6.62 2.85 20.72
CA ILE A 152 5.28 2.23 20.72
C ILE A 152 5.30 0.89 19.98
N ALA A 153 5.95 0.81 18.81
CA ALA A 153 6.04 -0.42 18.03
C ALA A 153 6.74 -1.55 18.82
N PHE A 154 7.81 -1.24 19.56
CA PHE A 154 8.50 -2.22 20.40
C PHE A 154 7.67 -2.65 21.61
N ALA A 155 6.90 -1.75 22.22
CA ALA A 155 6.02 -2.11 23.33
C ALA A 155 4.92 -3.09 22.86
N ILE A 156 4.43 -2.91 21.63
CA ILE A 156 3.47 -3.81 21.01
C ILE A 156 4.14 -5.15 20.67
N ALA A 157 5.25 -5.13 19.92
CA ALA A 157 5.97 -6.34 19.52
C ALA A 157 6.40 -7.22 20.72
N LEU A 158 6.79 -6.58 21.83
CA LEU A 158 7.21 -7.23 23.06
C LEU A 158 6.06 -7.94 23.80
N ASN A 159 4.86 -7.36 23.80
CA ASN A 159 3.74 -7.83 24.63
C ASN A 159 2.65 -8.57 23.85
N PHE A 160 2.62 -8.38 22.53
CA PHE A 160 1.66 -8.96 21.58
C PHE A 160 2.47 -9.51 20.40
N PRO A 161 3.05 -10.71 20.52
CA PRO A 161 3.98 -11.22 19.52
C PRO A 161 3.27 -11.58 18.21
N TYR A 162 4.04 -11.52 17.13
CA TYR A 162 3.63 -12.02 15.83
C TYR A 162 3.52 -13.56 15.81
N TYR A 163 2.58 -14.06 15.02
CA TYR A 163 2.39 -15.47 14.73
C TYR A 163 2.43 -15.70 13.20
N PRO A 164 3.38 -16.48 12.68
CA PRO A 164 3.38 -16.90 11.28
C PRO A 164 2.10 -17.64 10.91
N LEU A 165 1.74 -17.65 9.61
CA LEU A 165 0.51 -18.28 9.14
C LEU A 165 0.36 -19.74 9.62
N ALA A 166 1.43 -20.55 9.50
CA ALA A 166 1.41 -21.94 9.94
C ALA A 166 1.12 -22.10 11.45
N GLU A 167 1.54 -21.13 12.28
CA GLU A 167 1.20 -21.11 13.70
C GLU A 167 -0.27 -20.71 13.92
N LYS A 168 -0.75 -19.70 13.17
CA LYS A 168 -2.15 -19.27 13.22
C LYS A 168 -3.10 -20.40 12.82
N GLU A 169 -2.78 -21.18 11.79
CA GLU A 169 -3.57 -22.35 11.39
C GLU A 169 -3.62 -23.42 12.48
N LYS A 170 -2.49 -23.65 13.16
CA LYS A 170 -2.39 -24.65 14.21
C LYS A 170 -3.07 -24.23 15.51
N LEU A 171 -2.87 -22.99 15.95
CA LEU A 171 -3.28 -22.50 17.27
C LEU A 171 -4.63 -21.77 17.22
N GLY A 172 -4.92 -21.09 16.11
CA GLY A 172 -6.10 -20.26 15.90
C GLY A 172 -7.44 -20.93 16.14
N PRO A 173 -7.66 -22.23 15.81
CA PRO A 173 -8.89 -22.93 16.17
C PRO A 173 -9.16 -23.00 17.68
N GLY A 174 -8.11 -22.90 18.50
CA GLY A 174 -8.21 -22.88 19.96
C GLY A 174 -8.27 -21.47 20.56
N TRP A 175 -8.07 -20.43 19.77
CA TRP A 175 -8.06 -19.05 20.27
C TRP A 175 -9.46 -18.51 20.48
N SER A 176 -9.65 -17.86 21.62
CA SER A 176 -10.75 -16.95 21.87
C SER A 176 -10.70 -15.73 20.95
N ARG A 177 -11.82 -15.00 20.87
CA ARG A 177 -11.87 -13.71 20.15
C ARG A 177 -10.82 -12.72 20.64
N GLU A 178 -10.52 -12.75 21.94
CA GLU A 178 -9.53 -11.86 22.56
C GLU A 178 -8.10 -12.24 22.15
N GLU A 179 -7.76 -13.53 22.16
CA GLU A 179 -6.45 -14.00 21.70
C GLU A 179 -6.24 -13.70 20.21
N TRP A 180 -7.27 -13.89 19.38
CA TRP A 180 -7.23 -13.46 17.99
C TRP A 180 -6.97 -11.96 17.86
N ALA A 181 -7.67 -11.13 18.62
CA ALA A 181 -7.49 -9.68 18.56
C ALA A 181 -6.09 -9.25 19.02
N MET A 182 -5.54 -9.89 20.06
CA MET A 182 -4.16 -9.66 20.51
C MET A 182 -3.13 -10.11 19.47
N ALA A 183 -3.33 -11.25 18.80
CA ALA A 183 -2.46 -11.70 17.72
C ALA A 183 -2.48 -10.72 16.52
N ARG A 184 -3.66 -10.18 16.18
CA ARG A 184 -3.79 -9.15 15.14
C ARG A 184 -3.09 -7.85 15.48
N LEU A 185 -3.02 -7.48 16.76
CA LEU A 185 -2.24 -6.32 17.17
C LEU A 185 -0.73 -6.53 16.92
N GLY A 186 -0.24 -7.76 17.11
CA GLY A 186 1.14 -8.13 16.80
C GLY A 186 1.47 -8.08 15.30
N ASP A 187 0.48 -8.33 14.43
CA ASP A 187 0.63 -8.26 12.97
C ASP A 187 0.96 -6.84 12.44
N LEU A 188 0.74 -5.79 13.25
CA LEU A 188 0.98 -4.40 12.81
C LEU A 188 2.46 -4.06 12.59
N PHE A 189 3.37 -4.75 13.28
CA PHE A 189 4.82 -4.43 13.27
C PHE A 189 5.68 -5.66 12.96
N VAL A 190 5.35 -6.39 11.90
CA VAL A 190 6.12 -7.57 11.46
C VAL A 190 7.34 -7.21 10.60
N SER A 191 7.38 -5.97 10.13
CA SER A 191 8.45 -5.44 9.30
C SER A 191 8.68 -3.95 9.58
N ARG A 192 9.86 -3.47 9.18
CA ARG A 192 10.26 -2.07 9.33
C ARG A 192 10.64 -1.50 7.96
N VAL A 193 9.62 -1.21 7.18
CA VAL A 193 9.74 -0.63 5.83
C VAL A 193 9.92 0.88 5.95
N PRO A 194 10.99 1.47 5.41
CA PRO A 194 11.20 2.91 5.42
C PRO A 194 10.04 3.69 4.78
N ALA A 195 9.66 4.82 5.38
CA ALA A 195 8.55 5.64 4.89
C ALA A 195 8.66 6.05 3.42
N ASN A 196 9.87 6.33 2.92
CA ASN A 196 10.08 6.70 1.52
C ASN A 196 9.74 5.56 0.54
N LEU A 197 9.91 4.29 0.94
CA LEU A 197 9.51 3.14 0.13
C LEU A 197 8.00 2.94 0.17
N ASN A 198 7.37 3.12 1.34
CA ASN A 198 5.91 3.12 1.46
C ASN A 198 5.29 4.22 0.59
N GLN A 199 5.81 5.44 0.64
CA GLN A 199 5.34 6.54 -0.21
C GLN A 199 5.57 6.24 -1.69
N ALA A 200 6.72 5.66 -2.08
CA ALA A 200 6.98 5.27 -3.47
C ALA A 200 5.97 4.22 -3.98
N LEU A 201 5.63 3.21 -3.16
CA LEU A 201 4.58 2.25 -3.49
C LEU A 201 3.21 2.92 -3.62
N ASN A 202 2.84 3.79 -2.68
CA ASN A 202 1.57 4.54 -2.74
C ASN A 202 1.47 5.40 -4.00
N THR A 203 2.56 6.09 -4.38
CA THR A 203 2.60 6.86 -5.63
C THR A 203 2.48 5.96 -6.86
N ALA A 204 3.15 4.80 -6.88
CA ALA A 204 3.02 3.85 -7.99
C ALA A 204 1.58 3.34 -8.14
N LEU A 205 0.93 2.98 -7.03
CA LEU A 205 -0.46 2.51 -7.01
C LEU A 205 -1.45 3.61 -7.38
N GLY A 206 -1.33 4.81 -6.81
CA GLY A 206 -2.24 5.92 -7.12
C GLY A 206 -2.14 6.38 -8.58
N ASN A 207 -0.94 6.32 -9.19
CA ASN A 207 -0.81 6.52 -10.63
C ASN A 207 -1.53 5.44 -11.46
N CYS A 208 -1.57 4.19 -10.99
CA CYS A 208 -2.39 3.15 -11.63
C CYS A 208 -3.89 3.48 -11.50
N ASP A 209 -4.33 3.89 -10.30
CA ASP A 209 -5.73 4.24 -10.02
C ASP A 209 -6.21 5.42 -10.89
N MET A 210 -5.36 6.43 -11.06
CA MET A 210 -5.64 7.57 -11.95
C MET A 210 -5.74 7.12 -13.41
N TYR A 211 -4.78 6.33 -13.88
CA TYR A 211 -4.80 5.81 -15.26
C TYR A 211 -6.10 5.05 -15.56
N ILE A 212 -6.63 4.28 -14.60
CA ILE A 212 -7.89 3.56 -14.82
C ILE A 212 -9.13 4.43 -14.65
N ALA A 213 -9.11 5.43 -13.77
CA ALA A 213 -10.26 6.30 -13.46
C ALA A 213 -10.60 7.24 -14.62
N GLU A 214 -9.60 7.68 -15.37
CA GLU A 214 -9.78 8.55 -16.53
C GLU A 214 -9.95 7.78 -17.84
N TYR A 215 -10.04 6.44 -17.83
CA TYR A 215 -10.04 5.66 -19.07
C TYR A 215 -11.43 5.23 -19.48
N ASN A 216 -12.13 6.06 -20.27
CA ASN A 216 -13.48 5.78 -20.75
C ASN A 216 -13.53 5.48 -22.25
N ILE A 217 -14.46 4.60 -22.62
CA ILE A 217 -14.79 4.30 -24.01
C ILE A 217 -16.18 4.86 -24.34
N CYS A 218 -16.25 5.69 -25.38
CA CYS A 218 -17.51 6.19 -25.94
C CYS A 218 -18.21 5.09 -26.76
N MET A 219 -18.88 4.15 -26.09
CA MET A 219 -19.52 2.98 -26.69
C MET A 219 -20.49 3.30 -27.82
N GLY A 220 -21.22 4.43 -27.72
CA GLY A 220 -22.12 4.91 -28.78
C GLY A 220 -21.41 5.20 -30.11
N LYS A 221 -20.09 5.38 -30.09
CA LYS A 221 -19.25 5.62 -31.27
C LYS A 221 -18.62 4.37 -31.85
N LEU A 222 -18.88 3.20 -31.25
CA LEU A 222 -18.44 1.94 -31.83
C LEU A 222 -19.30 1.56 -33.03
N ARG A 223 -18.64 0.99 -34.04
CA ARG A 223 -19.24 0.47 -35.26
C ARG A 223 -18.77 -0.96 -35.46
N ASN A 224 -19.66 -1.83 -35.91
CA ASN A 224 -19.25 -3.13 -36.45
C ASN A 224 -18.68 -2.95 -37.88
N GLU A 225 -18.21 -4.03 -38.50
CA GLU A 225 -17.60 -3.96 -39.84
C GLU A 225 -18.58 -3.51 -40.94
N GLU A 226 -19.89 -3.67 -40.74
CA GLU A 226 -20.93 -3.14 -41.62
C GLU A 226 -21.25 -1.64 -41.37
N GLY A 227 -20.60 -1.00 -40.40
CA GLY A 227 -20.86 0.39 -40.01
C GLY A 227 -22.10 0.57 -39.13
N LYS A 228 -22.65 -0.51 -38.58
CA LYS A 228 -23.80 -0.47 -37.68
C LYS A 228 -23.36 -0.13 -36.26
N GLN A 229 -24.11 0.75 -35.62
CA GLN A 229 -24.01 1.04 -34.20
C GLN A 229 -24.82 0.03 -33.38
N LEU A 230 -24.22 -0.51 -32.32
CA LEU A 230 -24.86 -1.50 -31.44
C LEU A 230 -25.27 -0.92 -30.08
N PHE A 231 -24.57 0.10 -29.60
CA PHE A 231 -24.77 0.72 -28.29
C PHE A 231 -25.50 2.05 -28.38
N PRO A 232 -26.18 2.52 -27.32
CA PRO A 232 -26.81 3.85 -27.29
C PRO A 232 -25.81 4.99 -27.56
N ASP A 233 -26.26 6.07 -28.19
CA ASP A 233 -25.42 7.21 -28.62
C ASP A 233 -24.63 7.85 -27.47
N ASP A 234 -25.24 7.93 -26.29
CA ASP A 234 -24.72 8.58 -25.08
C ASP A 234 -23.98 7.62 -24.13
N MET A 235 -23.84 6.34 -24.50
CA MET A 235 -23.20 5.35 -23.65
C MET A 235 -21.69 5.57 -23.61
N VAL A 236 -21.19 5.91 -22.41
CA VAL A 236 -19.76 6.01 -22.08
C VAL A 236 -19.48 5.06 -20.92
N LEU A 237 -18.49 4.20 -21.07
CA LEU A 237 -18.16 3.18 -20.07
C LEU A 237 -16.71 3.30 -19.61
N LEU A 238 -16.51 3.31 -18.29
CA LEU A 238 -15.21 3.21 -17.68
C LEU A 238 -14.59 1.82 -17.97
N SER A 239 -13.35 1.80 -18.44
CA SER A 239 -12.70 0.56 -18.90
C SER A 239 -12.55 -0.49 -17.80
N HIS A 240 -12.24 -0.06 -16.57
CA HIS A 240 -11.94 -0.95 -15.46
C HIS A 240 -13.17 -1.69 -14.89
N TRP A 241 -14.33 -1.03 -14.90
CA TRP A 241 -15.54 -1.58 -14.26
C TRP A 241 -16.66 -1.84 -15.27
N ASN A 242 -17.02 -0.84 -16.06
CA ASN A 242 -18.30 -0.84 -16.77
C ASN A 242 -18.28 -1.68 -18.05
N LEU A 243 -17.13 -1.83 -18.73
CA LEU A 243 -17.03 -2.73 -19.90
C LEU A 243 -17.39 -4.16 -19.55
N ARG A 244 -16.83 -4.68 -18.44
CA ARG A 244 -17.12 -6.04 -17.96
C ARG A 244 -18.60 -6.19 -17.58
N ASP A 245 -19.18 -5.18 -16.96
CA ASP A 245 -20.54 -5.23 -16.47
C ASP A 245 -21.55 -5.14 -17.63
N GLU A 246 -21.29 -4.31 -18.64
CA GLU A 246 -22.08 -4.26 -19.89
C GLU A 246 -21.94 -5.57 -20.68
N LEU A 247 -20.75 -6.16 -20.74
CA LEU A 247 -20.55 -7.48 -21.36
C LEU A 247 -21.47 -8.51 -20.69
N LYS A 248 -21.49 -8.55 -19.35
CA LYS A 248 -22.36 -9.45 -18.58
C LYS A 248 -23.85 -9.15 -18.79
N ALA A 249 -24.24 -7.88 -18.85
CA ALA A 249 -25.65 -7.50 -19.08
C ALA A 249 -26.20 -8.05 -20.39
N ASN A 250 -25.33 -8.23 -21.40
CA ASN A 250 -25.70 -8.78 -22.70
C ASN A 250 -25.86 -10.31 -22.75
N TYR A 251 -25.58 -11.06 -21.68
CA TYR A 251 -25.85 -12.51 -21.64
C TYR A 251 -27.34 -12.86 -21.82
N ALA A 252 -28.24 -12.02 -21.32
CA ALA A 252 -29.69 -12.24 -21.41
C ALA A 252 -30.31 -11.63 -22.69
N ASN A 253 -29.53 -10.87 -23.48
CA ASN A 253 -30.02 -10.20 -24.68
C ASN A 253 -30.11 -11.19 -25.85
N LYS A 254 -31.34 -11.59 -26.19
CA LYS A 254 -31.63 -12.60 -27.22
C LYS A 254 -31.55 -12.08 -28.66
N GLU A 255 -31.49 -10.76 -28.86
CA GLU A 255 -31.52 -10.17 -30.21
C GLU A 255 -30.11 -10.01 -30.78
N ASN A 256 -29.23 -9.32 -30.06
CA ASN A 256 -27.86 -9.03 -30.51
C ASN A 256 -26.83 -9.13 -29.37
N GLY A 257 -27.14 -9.88 -28.30
CA GLY A 257 -26.28 -9.99 -27.14
C GLY A 257 -24.89 -10.57 -27.42
N ILE A 258 -24.78 -11.54 -28.32
CA ILE A 258 -23.49 -12.15 -28.71
C ILE A 258 -22.61 -11.11 -29.42
N GLU A 259 -23.15 -10.44 -30.45
CA GLU A 259 -22.41 -9.43 -31.23
C GLU A 259 -21.90 -8.29 -30.33
N LYS A 260 -22.73 -7.83 -29.38
CA LYS A 260 -22.31 -6.83 -28.38
C LYS A 260 -21.20 -7.34 -27.47
N GLN A 261 -21.31 -8.56 -26.97
CA GLN A 261 -20.28 -9.19 -26.13
C GLN A 261 -18.95 -9.33 -26.86
N GLU A 262 -18.97 -9.77 -28.12
CA GLU A 262 -17.78 -9.91 -28.96
C GLU A 262 -17.12 -8.56 -29.22
N MET A 263 -17.91 -7.51 -29.50
CA MET A 263 -17.39 -6.17 -29.68
C MET A 263 -16.74 -5.64 -28.39
N ILE A 264 -17.37 -5.81 -27.23
CA ILE A 264 -16.79 -5.39 -25.93
C ILE A 264 -15.53 -6.18 -25.61
N ALA A 265 -15.53 -7.50 -25.83
CA ALA A 265 -14.36 -8.35 -25.63
C ALA A 265 -13.19 -7.91 -26.52
N THR A 266 -13.48 -7.55 -27.77
CA THR A 266 -12.49 -7.00 -28.70
C THR A 266 -11.95 -5.66 -28.21
N VAL A 267 -12.80 -4.75 -27.74
CA VAL A 267 -12.36 -3.48 -27.12
C VAL A 267 -11.42 -3.74 -25.95
N MET A 268 -11.79 -4.65 -25.04
CA MET A 268 -10.96 -5.03 -23.89
C MET A 268 -9.63 -5.64 -24.32
N GLU A 269 -9.63 -6.51 -25.33
CA GLU A 269 -8.41 -7.09 -25.91
C GLU A 269 -7.50 -6.01 -26.49
N ARG A 270 -8.05 -5.02 -27.21
CA ARG A 270 -7.27 -3.91 -27.77
C ARG A 270 -6.61 -3.03 -26.71
N ILE A 271 -7.34 -2.76 -25.63
CA ILE A 271 -6.80 -2.05 -24.45
C ILE A 271 -5.67 -2.85 -23.81
N ILE A 272 -5.86 -4.16 -23.62
CA ILE A 272 -4.84 -5.05 -23.03
C ILE A 272 -3.60 -5.08 -23.92
N ASN A 273 -3.76 -5.26 -25.23
CA ASN A 273 -2.66 -5.29 -26.19
C ASN A 273 -2.00 -3.91 -26.43
N GLN A 274 -2.56 -2.83 -25.86
CA GLN A 274 -2.14 -1.43 -26.06
C GLN A 274 -2.10 -1.05 -27.56
N ASP A 275 -3.00 -1.61 -28.37
CA ASP A 275 -3.14 -1.30 -29.79
C ASP A 275 -4.41 -0.50 -30.11
N ILE A 276 -5.24 -0.20 -29.09
CA ILE A 276 -6.34 0.75 -29.17
C ILE A 276 -5.82 2.13 -29.62
N PRO A 277 -6.50 2.79 -30.57
CA PRO A 277 -6.15 4.14 -30.99
C PRO A 277 -6.30 5.15 -29.85
N GLU A 278 -5.28 5.97 -29.60
CA GLU A 278 -5.28 6.92 -28.47
C GLU A 278 -6.47 7.89 -28.54
N VAL A 279 -6.81 8.32 -29.75
CA VAL A 279 -7.86 9.30 -30.02
C VAL A 279 -9.29 8.81 -29.73
N VAL A 280 -9.51 7.53 -29.42
CA VAL A 280 -10.86 7.01 -29.13
C VAL A 280 -11.13 6.91 -27.62
N ILE A 281 -10.14 7.24 -26.79
CA ILE A 281 -10.25 7.23 -25.33
C ILE A 281 -10.78 8.60 -24.90
N ASN A 282 -11.89 8.61 -24.16
CA ASN A 282 -12.62 9.81 -23.70
C ASN A 282 -13.12 10.79 -24.78
N ASP A 283 -13.03 10.44 -26.07
CA ASP A 283 -13.35 11.36 -27.15
C ASP A 283 -14.55 10.86 -28.00
N PRO A 284 -15.68 11.59 -27.99
CA PRO A 284 -16.87 11.21 -28.75
C PRO A 284 -16.83 11.65 -30.23
N ASP A 285 -15.78 12.32 -30.71
CA ASP A 285 -15.71 12.84 -32.08
C ASP A 285 -15.26 11.80 -33.12
N TYR A 286 -14.80 10.63 -32.66
CA TYR A 286 -14.30 9.55 -33.50
C TYR A 286 -15.22 8.34 -33.46
N GLU A 287 -15.51 7.78 -34.63
CA GLU A 287 -16.13 6.46 -34.72
C GLU A 287 -15.04 5.40 -34.83
N TRP A 288 -15.16 4.32 -34.06
CA TRP A 288 -14.17 3.27 -34.00
C TRP A 288 -14.77 1.92 -34.37
N TYR A 289 -14.03 1.16 -35.18
CA TYR A 289 -14.35 -0.18 -35.62
C TYR A 289 -13.39 -1.16 -34.91
N PRO A 290 -13.75 -1.75 -33.75
CA PRO A 290 -12.78 -2.47 -32.91
C PRO A 290 -12.17 -3.71 -33.57
N PHE A 291 -12.93 -4.40 -34.42
CA PHE A 291 -12.49 -5.63 -35.09
C PHE A 291 -11.35 -5.35 -36.09
N SER A 292 -11.55 -4.41 -37.02
CA SER A 292 -10.51 -3.94 -37.96
C SER A 292 -9.54 -2.92 -37.37
N ASN A 293 -9.81 -2.42 -36.17
CA ASN A 293 -9.10 -1.34 -35.49
C ASN A 293 -9.05 -0.02 -36.29
N LYS A 294 -10.06 0.24 -37.11
CA LYS A 294 -10.13 1.42 -37.99
C LYS A 294 -10.84 2.58 -37.28
N VAL A 295 -10.32 3.79 -37.46
CA VAL A 295 -10.92 5.01 -36.92
C VAL A 295 -11.45 5.89 -38.05
N MET A 296 -12.63 6.45 -37.84
CA MET A 296 -13.26 7.43 -38.73
C MET A 296 -13.44 8.75 -37.99
N GLN A 297 -13.19 9.86 -38.68
CA GLN A 297 -13.51 11.21 -38.23
C GLN A 297 -14.29 11.91 -39.33
N ASN A 298 -15.47 12.46 -39.02
CA ASN A 298 -16.32 13.15 -39.98
C ASN A 298 -16.57 12.34 -41.28
N GLY A 299 -16.79 11.03 -41.14
CA GLY A 299 -17.06 10.11 -42.26
C GLY A 299 -15.84 9.75 -43.12
N LYS A 300 -14.61 10.13 -42.72
CA LYS A 300 -13.37 9.78 -43.40
C LYS A 300 -12.50 8.90 -42.53
N ALA A 301 -11.88 7.88 -43.15
CA ALA A 301 -10.88 7.07 -42.49
C ALA A 301 -9.64 7.91 -42.19
N ILE A 302 -9.15 7.80 -40.96
CA ILE A 302 -7.91 8.45 -40.54
C ILE A 302 -6.91 7.40 -40.07
N GLU A 303 -5.63 7.74 -40.16
CA GLU A 303 -4.59 6.99 -39.47
C GLU A 303 -4.52 7.51 -38.04
N ALA A 304 -4.74 6.61 -37.07
CA ALA A 304 -4.70 6.93 -35.67
C ALA A 304 -3.61 6.09 -35.00
N ALA A 305 -2.73 6.74 -34.24
CA ALA A 305 -1.71 6.05 -33.48
C ALA A 305 -2.35 5.29 -32.32
N ARG A 306 -1.80 4.12 -32.00
CA ARG A 306 -2.14 3.40 -30.76
C ARG A 306 -1.71 4.21 -29.54
N GLU A 307 -2.35 3.99 -28.40
CA GLU A 307 -1.86 4.54 -27.13
C GLU A 307 -0.43 4.06 -26.80
N PRO A 308 0.38 4.85 -26.08
CA PRO A 308 1.65 4.39 -25.54
C PRO A 308 1.48 3.19 -24.60
N ASP A 309 2.53 2.40 -24.36
CA ASP A 309 2.52 1.23 -23.45
C ASP A 309 2.46 1.60 -21.94
N THR A 310 1.75 2.68 -21.61
CA THR A 310 1.64 3.27 -20.27
C THR A 310 1.11 2.26 -19.26
N ARG A 311 0.13 1.43 -19.64
CA ARG A 311 -0.42 0.37 -18.78
C ARG A 311 0.66 -0.55 -18.24
N TYR A 312 1.55 -1.02 -19.12
CA TYR A 312 2.60 -1.95 -18.75
C TYR A 312 3.75 -1.28 -18.00
N ASP A 313 4.09 -0.04 -18.33
CA ASP A 313 5.06 0.75 -17.58
C ASP A 313 4.60 0.96 -16.12
N LEU A 314 3.31 1.26 -15.90
CA LEU A 314 2.72 1.38 -14.57
C LEU A 314 2.77 0.06 -13.79
N ILE A 315 2.43 -1.08 -14.43
CA ILE A 315 2.57 -2.41 -13.81
C ILE A 315 4.01 -2.67 -13.38
N VAL A 316 4.99 -2.38 -14.24
CA VAL A 316 6.42 -2.58 -13.95
C VAL A 316 6.89 -1.66 -12.83
N LYS A 317 6.44 -0.40 -12.77
CA LYS A 317 6.74 0.53 -11.69
C LYS A 317 6.22 0.02 -10.34
N THR A 318 4.98 -0.46 -10.31
CA THR A 318 4.39 -1.07 -9.10
C THR A 318 5.14 -2.32 -8.67
N PHE A 319 5.49 -3.21 -9.62
CA PHE A 319 6.32 -4.39 -9.33
C PHE A 319 7.68 -4.00 -8.71
N ARG A 320 8.38 -3.01 -9.27
CA ARG A 320 9.66 -2.54 -8.74
C ARG A 320 9.51 -1.95 -7.33
N ALA A 321 8.49 -1.13 -7.10
CA ALA A 321 8.23 -0.56 -5.78
C ALA A 321 7.94 -1.64 -4.73
N MET A 322 7.16 -2.66 -5.08
CA MET A 322 6.92 -3.82 -4.20
C MET A 322 8.21 -4.61 -3.93
N LYS A 323 9.05 -4.79 -4.96
CA LYS A 323 10.34 -5.49 -4.84
C LYS A 323 11.34 -4.75 -3.95
N ASP A 324 11.36 -3.42 -3.99
CA ASP A 324 12.24 -2.61 -3.14
C ASP A 324 11.90 -2.76 -1.64
N ILE A 325 10.67 -3.17 -1.32
CA ILE A 325 10.18 -3.43 0.05
C ILE A 325 10.55 -4.84 0.54
N ASP A 326 10.77 -5.80 -0.36
CA ASP A 326 11.05 -7.20 -0.04
C ASP A 326 12.17 -7.41 1.01
N PRO A 327 13.33 -6.73 0.93
CA PRO A 327 14.42 -6.90 1.90
C PRO A 327 14.07 -6.50 3.34
N TYR A 328 13.01 -5.73 3.54
CA TYR A 328 12.57 -5.26 4.85
C TYR A 328 11.55 -6.20 5.52
N ASN A 329 11.13 -7.26 4.82
CA ASN A 329 10.15 -8.25 5.27
C ASN A 329 10.80 -9.64 5.30
N PRO A 330 11.70 -9.94 6.25
CA PRO A 330 12.52 -11.16 6.20
C PRO A 330 11.72 -12.46 6.24
N GLU A 331 10.58 -12.49 6.94
CA GLU A 331 9.69 -13.67 7.00
C GLU A 331 8.77 -13.79 5.78
N MET A 332 8.57 -12.70 5.03
CA MET A 332 7.70 -12.62 3.86
C MET A 332 8.37 -11.78 2.78
N ASN A 333 9.51 -12.28 2.30
CA ASN A 333 10.47 -11.53 1.49
C ASN A 333 10.08 -11.43 0.01
N THR A 334 8.82 -11.70 -0.33
CA THR A 334 8.24 -11.44 -1.65
C THR A 334 6.85 -10.84 -1.50
N ALA A 335 6.43 -10.06 -2.49
CA ALA A 335 5.06 -9.53 -2.53
C ALA A 335 3.99 -10.63 -2.49
N MET A 336 4.27 -11.79 -3.11
CA MET A 336 3.34 -12.93 -3.10
C MET A 336 3.19 -13.57 -1.73
N MET A 337 4.29 -13.77 -1.00
CA MET A 337 4.23 -14.25 0.38
C MET A 337 3.46 -13.27 1.27
N ARG A 338 3.70 -11.96 1.15
CA ARG A 338 2.92 -10.96 1.90
C ARG A 338 1.44 -11.01 1.58
N LYS A 339 1.09 -11.18 0.30
CA LYS A 339 -0.31 -11.26 -0.14
C LYS A 339 -1.00 -12.49 0.43
N PHE A 340 -0.40 -13.68 0.30
CA PHE A 340 -1.04 -14.92 0.72
C PHE A 340 -0.92 -15.19 2.22
N SER A 341 0.28 -15.04 2.80
CA SER A 341 0.53 -15.42 4.18
C SER A 341 0.08 -14.39 5.21
N TRP A 342 0.05 -13.10 4.85
CA TRP A 342 -0.31 -12.02 5.79
C TRP A 342 -1.64 -11.34 5.46
N GLU A 343 -1.86 -10.95 4.21
CA GLU A 343 -3.09 -10.24 3.86
C GLU A 343 -4.29 -11.19 3.74
N MET A 344 -4.16 -12.27 2.95
CA MET A 344 -5.25 -13.23 2.74
C MET A 344 -5.30 -14.31 3.82
N GLU A 345 -4.17 -14.61 4.46
CA GLU A 345 -3.97 -15.73 5.39
C GLU A 345 -4.41 -17.09 4.81
N ILE A 346 -3.97 -17.37 3.60
CA ILE A 346 -4.24 -18.63 2.88
C ILE A 346 -2.92 -19.28 2.53
N SER A 347 -2.74 -20.53 2.96
CA SER A 347 -1.60 -21.36 2.54
C SER A 347 -1.68 -21.61 1.03
N GLN A 348 -0.61 -21.33 0.30
CA GLN A 348 -0.46 -21.69 -1.12
C GLN A 348 0.84 -22.48 -1.28
N GLU A 349 0.84 -23.47 -2.16
CA GLU A 349 2.07 -24.07 -2.64
C GLU A 349 2.81 -23.02 -3.50
N GLU A 350 4.12 -22.85 -3.26
CA GLU A 350 4.96 -21.91 -4.03
C GLU A 350 5.19 -22.34 -5.48
#